data_AF-A0A7S4ULA5-F1
#
_entry.id   AF-A0A7S4ULA5-F1
#
_cell.length_a   1.000
_cell.length_b   1.000
_cell.length_c   1.000
_cell.angle_alpha   90.00
_cell.angle_beta   90.00
_cell.angle_gamma   90.00
#
_symmetry.space_group_name_H-M   'P 1'
#
loop_
_entity.id
_entity.type
_entity.pdbx_description
1 polymer ?
#
loop_
_entity_poly.entity_id
_entity_poly.type
_entity_poly.pdbx_seq_one_letter_code
_entity_poly.pdbx_strand_id
1 'polypeptide(L)'
;MNIALVIVTLLLTSVAANQRRTQTDGRYRQLFKRLSKVSDSSLLNDISTPQGKALDWLAFGDDFNMAPDDFNLYQRYAATVLYYSTDGDNWTHCSSTDEDCGKTKMFRKKLPYLSNSTECDWGGLKCNKAGLMVTINLAENNLN
;
A
#
# COMPACT_ATOMS: atom_id res chain seq x y z
N MET A 1 -2.67 20.11 -36.68
CA MET A 1 -3.00 19.33 -35.46
C MET A 1 -1.73 19.22 -34.64
N ASN A 2 -1.71 19.76 -33.42
CA ASN A 2 -0.50 19.85 -32.59
C ASN A 2 -0.35 18.56 -31.77
N ILE A 3 0.71 17.80 -32.02
CA ILE A 3 0.97 16.49 -31.39
C ILE A 3 1.04 16.62 -29.86
N ALA A 4 1.58 17.72 -29.34
CA ALA A 4 1.63 17.98 -27.89
C ALA A 4 0.22 18.15 -27.28
N LEU A 5 -0.70 18.80 -28.02
CA LEU A 5 -2.07 19.02 -27.55
C LEU A 5 -2.89 17.72 -27.51
N VAL A 6 -2.63 16.79 -28.43
CA VAL A 6 -3.26 15.46 -28.49
C VAL A 6 -2.77 14.56 -27.34
N ILE A 7 -1.47 14.60 -27.02
CA ILE A 7 -0.91 13.82 -25.90
C ILE A 7 -1.45 14.31 -24.56
N VAL A 8 -1.49 15.64 -24.34
CA VAL A 8 -2.02 16.22 -23.10
C VAL A 8 -3.49 15.88 -22.91
N THR A 9 -4.31 15.93 -23.95
CA THR A 9 -5.73 15.57 -23.86
C THR A 9 -5.95 14.08 -23.60
N LEU A 10 -5.16 13.19 -24.21
CA LEU A 10 -5.22 11.74 -23.93
C LEU A 10 -4.76 11.36 -22.51
N LEU A 11 -3.77 12.06 -21.96
CA LEU A 11 -3.33 11.85 -20.57
C LEU A 11 -4.38 12.36 -19.57
N LEU A 12 -5.03 13.49 -19.84
CA LEU A 12 -6.07 14.02 -18.95
C LEU A 12 -7.33 13.14 -18.93
N THR A 13 -7.71 12.55 -20.06
CA THR A 13 -8.88 11.65 -20.11
C THR A 13 -8.60 10.32 -19.42
N SER A 14 -7.39 9.76 -19.52
CA SER A 14 -7.03 8.51 -18.83
C SER A 14 -6.96 8.68 -17.32
N VAL A 15 -6.39 9.79 -16.83
CA VAL A 15 -6.35 10.13 -15.39
C VAL A 15 -7.77 10.31 -14.84
N ALA A 16 -8.62 11.07 -15.52
CA ALA A 16 -10.00 11.30 -15.08
C ALA A 16 -10.85 10.01 -15.13
N ALA A 17 -10.62 9.13 -16.10
CA ALA A 17 -11.30 7.84 -16.18
C ALA A 17 -10.86 6.90 -15.04
N ASN A 18 -9.58 6.91 -14.67
CA ASN A 18 -9.06 6.13 -13.55
C ASN A 18 -9.64 6.62 -12.21
N GLN A 19 -9.67 7.94 -11.97
CA GLN A 19 -10.30 8.52 -10.77
C GLN A 19 -11.82 8.27 -10.70
N ARG A 20 -12.52 8.24 -11.84
CA ARG A 20 -13.94 7.85 -11.85
C ARG A 20 -14.14 6.38 -11.48
N ARG A 21 -13.27 5.50 -11.98
CA ARG A 21 -13.32 4.07 -11.68
C ARG A 21 -13.17 3.81 -10.18
N THR A 22 -12.22 4.47 -9.52
CA THR A 22 -11.98 4.31 -8.07
C THR A 22 -13.17 4.79 -7.23
N GLN A 23 -13.76 5.95 -7.55
CA GLN A 23 -14.91 6.47 -6.79
C GLN A 23 -16.21 5.66 -6.96
N THR A 24 -16.37 4.93 -8.07
CA THR A 24 -17.55 4.08 -8.30
C THR A 24 -17.50 2.73 -7.58
N ASP A 25 -16.33 2.30 -7.11
CA ASP A 25 -16.14 1.01 -6.46
C ASP A 25 -16.66 0.98 -5.00
N GLY A 26 -17.36 -0.10 -4.65
CA GLY A 26 -17.97 -0.26 -3.32
C GLY A 26 -16.97 -0.50 -2.20
N ARG A 27 -15.89 -1.23 -2.46
CA ARG A 27 -14.81 -1.50 -1.50
C ARG A 27 -13.99 -0.23 -1.30
N TYR A 28 -13.60 0.43 -2.39
CA TYR A 28 -12.87 1.71 -2.34
C TYR A 28 -13.58 2.75 -1.48
N ARG A 29 -14.90 2.96 -1.67
CA ARG A 29 -15.67 3.92 -0.87
C ARG A 29 -15.68 3.59 0.63
N GLN A 30 -15.78 2.30 0.97
CA GLN A 30 -15.77 1.86 2.37
C GLN A 30 -14.40 2.08 3.01
N LEU A 31 -13.33 1.71 2.30
CA LEU A 31 -11.96 1.95 2.73
C LEU A 31 -11.68 3.45 2.87
N PHE A 32 -12.02 4.26 1.86
CA PHE A 32 -11.88 5.71 1.88
C PHE A 32 -12.55 6.33 3.11
N LYS A 33 -13.82 5.95 3.39
CA LYS A 33 -14.57 6.44 4.56
C LYS A 33 -13.91 6.07 5.89
N ARG A 34 -13.23 4.92 5.96
CA ARG A 34 -12.54 4.44 7.17
C ARG A 34 -11.20 5.13 7.36
N LEU A 35 -10.43 5.25 6.28
CA LEU A 35 -9.07 5.77 6.28
C LEU A 35 -9.03 7.31 6.34
N SER A 36 -10.07 8.00 5.87
CA SER A 36 -10.20 9.46 6.02
C SER A 36 -10.33 9.93 7.48
N LYS A 37 -10.54 9.01 8.41
CA LYS A 37 -10.51 9.28 9.86
C LYS A 37 -9.10 9.44 10.42
N VAL A 38 -8.08 8.94 9.72
CA VAL A 38 -6.68 8.91 10.17
C VAL A 38 -5.71 9.49 9.13
N SER A 39 -6.21 9.96 7.99
CA SER A 39 -5.42 10.53 6.91
C SER A 39 -6.22 11.61 6.16
N ASP A 40 -5.51 12.61 5.66
CA ASP A 40 -6.13 13.69 4.89
C ASP A 40 -6.81 13.13 3.64
N SER A 41 -8.07 13.51 3.44
CA SER A 41 -8.88 13.05 2.32
C SER A 41 -8.32 13.50 0.96
N SER A 42 -7.61 14.63 0.90
CA SER A 42 -6.93 15.10 -0.30
C SER A 42 -5.78 14.17 -0.70
N LEU A 43 -4.98 13.71 0.26
CA LEU A 43 -3.89 12.75 0.03
C LEU A 43 -4.45 11.39 -0.40
N LEU A 44 -5.52 10.91 0.24
CA LEU A 44 -6.17 9.66 -0.14
C LEU A 44 -6.71 9.67 -1.58
N ASN A 45 -7.14 10.83 -2.09
CA ASN A 45 -7.64 10.98 -3.46
C ASN A 45 -6.53 11.17 -4.51
N ASP A 46 -5.30 11.40 -4.07
CA ASP A 46 -4.13 11.60 -4.93
C ASP A 46 -3.26 10.34 -4.96
N ILE A 47 -3.39 9.55 -6.03
CA ILE A 47 -2.65 8.30 -6.25
C ILE A 47 -1.14 8.51 -6.44
N SER A 48 -0.65 9.74 -6.53
CA SER A 48 0.79 10.02 -6.50
C SER A 48 1.36 10.00 -5.09
N THR A 49 0.52 10.18 -4.06
CA THR A 49 0.92 10.18 -2.65
C THR A 49 1.01 8.75 -2.09
N PRO A 50 1.82 8.50 -1.05
CA PRO A 50 1.84 7.21 -0.37
C PRO A 50 0.48 6.77 0.18
N GLN A 51 -0.32 7.71 0.68
CA GLN A 51 -1.67 7.47 1.20
C GLN A 51 -2.63 7.03 0.10
N GLY A 52 -2.61 7.73 -1.04
CA GLY A 52 -3.43 7.37 -2.21
C GLY A 52 -3.02 6.03 -2.80
N LYS A 53 -1.72 5.76 -2.96
CA LYS A 53 -1.21 4.45 -3.39
C LYS A 53 -1.62 3.32 -2.45
N ALA A 54 -1.53 3.55 -1.14
CA ALA A 54 -1.93 2.55 -0.15
C ALA A 54 -3.44 2.25 -0.20
N LEU A 55 -4.28 3.27 -0.33
CA LEU A 55 -5.72 3.07 -0.52
C LEU A 55 -6.03 2.35 -1.83
N ASP A 56 -5.39 2.73 -2.94
CA ASP A 56 -5.57 2.09 -4.23
C ASP A 56 -5.18 0.60 -4.19
N TRP A 57 -4.02 0.29 -3.61
CA TRP A 57 -3.58 -1.08 -3.40
C TRP A 57 -4.55 -1.86 -2.50
N LEU A 58 -4.98 -1.33 -1.35
CA LEU A 58 -5.97 -2.00 -0.50
C LEU A 58 -7.30 -2.26 -1.22
N ALA A 59 -7.71 -1.37 -2.11
CA ALA A 59 -8.96 -1.50 -2.84
C ALA A 59 -8.88 -2.53 -3.98
N PHE A 60 -7.75 -2.63 -4.68
CA PHE A 60 -7.67 -3.35 -5.96
C PHE A 60 -6.53 -4.36 -6.08
N GLY A 61 -5.49 -4.26 -5.26
CA GLY A 61 -4.29 -5.12 -5.31
C GLY A 61 -4.04 -5.97 -4.05
N ASP A 62 -4.81 -5.78 -2.99
CA ASP A 62 -4.69 -6.57 -1.76
C ASP A 62 -5.35 -7.95 -1.94
N ASP A 63 -4.56 -8.93 -2.36
CA ASP A 63 -5.01 -10.32 -2.54
C ASP A 63 -5.45 -11.01 -1.24
N PHE A 64 -4.98 -10.51 -0.08
CA PHE A 64 -5.50 -10.93 1.23
C PHE A 64 -6.95 -10.45 1.43
N ASN A 65 -7.36 -9.44 0.67
CA ASN A 65 -8.70 -8.87 0.62
C ASN A 65 -9.23 -8.50 2.01
N MET A 66 -8.43 -7.79 2.80
CA MET A 66 -8.80 -7.40 4.17
C MET A 66 -10.14 -6.66 4.18
N ALA A 67 -11.05 -7.04 5.07
CA ALA A 67 -12.37 -6.41 5.13
C ALA A 67 -12.27 -4.93 5.56
N PRO A 68 -13.07 -4.00 4.99
CA PRO A 68 -13.04 -2.59 5.39
C PRO A 68 -13.43 -2.32 6.85
N ASP A 69 -14.01 -3.29 7.54
CA ASP A 69 -14.35 -3.22 8.97
C ASP A 69 -13.45 -4.09 9.86
N ASP A 70 -12.43 -4.71 9.29
CA ASP A 70 -11.44 -5.48 10.03
C ASP A 70 -10.71 -4.59 11.04
N PHE A 71 -10.48 -5.14 12.24
CA PHE A 71 -9.78 -4.45 13.32
C PHE A 71 -8.34 -4.08 12.94
N ASN A 72 -7.70 -4.87 12.08
CA ASN A 72 -6.32 -4.68 11.63
C ASN A 72 -6.19 -3.79 10.39
N LEU A 73 -7.29 -3.25 9.84
CA LEU A 73 -7.25 -2.39 8.65
C LEU A 73 -6.25 -1.23 8.81
N TYR A 74 -6.24 -0.58 9.97
CA TYR A 74 -5.40 0.60 10.19
C TYR A 74 -3.91 0.26 10.26
N GLN A 75 -3.53 -0.89 10.81
CA GLN A 75 -2.12 -1.30 10.84
C GLN A 75 -1.63 -1.78 9.46
N ARG A 76 -2.46 -2.51 8.71
CA ARG A 76 -2.16 -2.87 7.33
C ARG A 76 -1.98 -1.62 6.47
N TYR A 77 -2.93 -0.69 6.57
CA TYR A 77 -2.84 0.62 5.90
C TYR A 77 -1.56 1.38 6.27
N ALA A 78 -1.25 1.51 7.56
CA ALA A 78 -0.04 2.20 8.01
C ALA A 78 1.24 1.55 7.46
N ALA A 79 1.30 0.22 7.42
CA ALA A 79 2.43 -0.52 6.84
C ALA A 79 2.55 -0.29 5.32
N THR A 80 1.44 -0.25 4.59
CA THR A 80 1.43 0.06 3.15
C THR A 80 1.82 1.51 2.86
N VAL A 81 1.36 2.46 3.68
CA VAL A 81 1.78 3.87 3.56
C VAL A 81 3.28 4.00 3.81
N LEU A 82 3.80 3.34 4.84
CA LEU A 82 5.24 3.31 5.14
C LEU A 82 6.02 2.80 3.93
N TYR A 83 5.62 1.64 3.39
CA TYR A 83 6.23 1.04 2.20
C TYR A 83 6.35 2.05 1.05
N TYR A 84 5.24 2.68 0.65
CA TYR A 84 5.26 3.66 -0.44
C TYR A 84 5.96 4.98 -0.09
N SER A 85 6.01 5.37 1.19
CA SER A 85 6.69 6.61 1.63
C SER A 85 8.20 6.50 1.58
N THR A 86 8.72 5.28 1.65
CA THR A 86 10.16 4.99 1.69
C THR A 86 10.63 4.25 0.46
N ASP A 87 9.90 4.40 -0.66
CA ASP A 87 10.25 3.80 -1.94
C ASP A 87 10.44 2.26 -1.86
N GLY A 88 9.46 1.59 -1.26
CA GLY A 88 9.50 0.17 -0.90
C GLY A 88 9.79 -0.81 -2.02
N ASP A 89 9.45 -0.45 -3.26
CA ASP A 89 9.77 -1.26 -4.45
C ASP A 89 11.29 -1.37 -4.65
N ASN A 90 12.07 -0.41 -4.15
CA ASN A 90 13.53 -0.37 -4.21
C ASN A 90 14.22 -0.82 -2.92
N TRP A 91 13.49 -1.39 -1.94
CA TRP A 91 14.10 -1.96 -0.76
C TRP A 91 14.97 -3.18 -1.09
N THR A 92 16.09 -3.31 -0.38
CA THR A 92 17.01 -4.44 -0.53
C THR A 92 16.42 -5.76 -0.07
N HIS A 93 15.53 -5.73 0.93
CA HIS A 93 14.90 -6.92 1.49
C HIS A 93 13.39 -6.75 1.63
N CYS A 94 12.67 -7.80 1.29
CA CYS A 94 11.22 -7.91 1.42
C CYS A 94 10.44 -6.78 0.73
N SER A 95 11.00 -6.21 -0.35
CA SER A 95 10.20 -5.47 -1.33
C SER A 95 9.13 -6.40 -1.93
N SER A 96 8.09 -5.84 -2.56
CA SER A 96 6.96 -6.63 -3.06
C SER A 96 7.35 -7.73 -4.06
N THR A 97 8.48 -7.57 -4.74
CA THR A 97 9.02 -8.53 -5.74
C THR A 97 10.22 -9.33 -5.24
N ASP A 98 10.57 -9.24 -3.95
CA ASP A 98 11.72 -9.98 -3.40
C ASP A 98 11.39 -11.46 -3.16
N GLU A 99 11.75 -12.31 -4.11
CA GLU A 99 11.62 -13.78 -4.02
C GLU A 99 12.53 -14.43 -2.95
N ASP A 100 13.52 -13.70 -2.44
CA ASP A 100 14.44 -14.13 -1.39
C ASP A 100 14.02 -13.65 0.01
N CYS A 101 12.94 -12.87 0.12
CA CYS A 101 12.37 -12.51 1.40
C CYS A 101 12.04 -13.77 2.21
N GLY A 102 12.36 -13.77 3.50
CA GLY A 102 12.19 -14.96 4.33
C GLY A 102 13.43 -15.85 4.43
N LYS A 103 14.44 -15.69 3.55
CA LYS A 103 15.64 -16.55 3.51
C LYS A 103 16.79 -16.02 4.37
N THR A 104 16.88 -14.71 4.59
CA THR A 104 17.91 -14.13 5.45
C THR A 104 17.65 -14.43 6.94
N LYS A 105 18.69 -14.41 7.77
CA LYS A 105 18.54 -14.62 9.22
C LYS A 105 17.63 -13.57 9.87
N MET A 106 17.69 -12.33 9.38
CA MET A 106 16.94 -11.19 9.89
C MET A 106 15.44 -11.32 9.59
N PHE A 107 15.09 -11.70 8.36
CA PHE A 107 13.70 -11.79 7.90
C PHE A 107 13.19 -13.23 7.84
N ARG A 108 13.81 -14.17 8.56
CA ARG A 108 13.53 -15.60 8.44
C ARG A 108 12.03 -15.92 8.58
N LYS A 109 11.46 -16.62 7.59
CA LYS A 109 10.02 -16.97 7.47
C LYS A 109 9.07 -15.78 7.30
N LYS A 110 9.58 -14.59 7.00
CA LYS A 110 8.75 -13.45 6.58
C LYS A 110 8.43 -13.53 5.11
N LEU A 111 7.39 -12.79 4.73
CA LEU A 111 6.93 -12.64 3.37
C LEU A 111 7.21 -11.21 2.86
N PRO A 112 7.29 -11.03 1.54
CA PRO A 112 7.32 -9.71 0.91
C PRO A 112 6.21 -8.79 1.45
N TYR A 113 6.49 -7.49 1.50
CA TYR A 113 5.43 -6.50 1.67
C TYR A 113 4.39 -6.65 0.56
N LEU A 114 3.13 -6.32 0.87
CA LEU A 114 2.01 -6.41 -0.06
C LEU A 114 1.66 -7.84 -0.52
N SER A 115 2.22 -8.86 0.12
CA SER A 115 1.88 -10.26 -0.14
C SER A 115 0.48 -10.62 0.38
N ASN A 116 -0.09 -11.71 -0.15
CA ASN A 116 -1.35 -12.31 0.28
C ASN A 116 -1.24 -13.00 1.65
N SER A 117 -0.90 -12.22 2.66
CA SER A 117 -0.92 -12.60 4.07
C SER A 117 -1.18 -11.37 4.93
N THR A 118 -1.34 -11.58 6.24
CA THR A 118 -1.40 -10.49 7.20
C THR A 118 -0.09 -9.69 7.21
N GLU A 119 -0.17 -8.40 7.51
CA GLU A 119 0.98 -7.53 7.72
C GLU A 119 1.92 -8.04 8.82
N CYS A 120 1.42 -8.87 9.74
CA CYS A 120 2.24 -9.53 10.74
C CYS A 120 3.23 -10.54 10.16
N ASP A 121 3.01 -11.01 8.93
CA ASP A 121 3.91 -11.92 8.21
C ASP A 121 4.90 -11.17 7.32
N TRP A 122 4.75 -9.86 7.13
CA TRP A 122 5.66 -9.07 6.32
C TRP A 122 7.03 -8.90 7.00
N GLY A 123 8.06 -8.72 6.17
CA GLY A 123 9.43 -8.43 6.59
C GLY A 123 9.50 -7.30 7.61
N GLY A 124 10.32 -7.42 8.65
CA GLY A 124 10.54 -6.33 9.60
C GLY A 124 9.40 -6.02 10.58
N LEU A 125 8.15 -6.42 10.30
CA LEU A 125 7.01 -6.21 11.17
C LEU A 125 6.92 -7.31 12.23
N LYS A 126 6.60 -6.97 13.48
CA LYS A 126 6.25 -7.98 14.50
C LYS A 126 4.96 -7.60 15.17
N CYS A 127 4.09 -8.59 15.29
CA CYS A 127 2.85 -8.47 16.03
C CYS A 127 2.92 -9.21 17.36
N ASN A 128 2.12 -8.76 18.33
CA ASN A 128 1.88 -9.51 19.55
C ASN A 128 0.88 -10.66 19.31
N LYS A 129 0.54 -11.42 20.37
CA LYS A 129 -0.40 -12.55 20.28
C LYS A 129 -1.83 -12.17 19.86
N ALA A 130 -2.21 -10.90 19.99
CA ALA A 130 -3.50 -10.39 19.54
C ALA A 130 -3.49 -9.94 18.08
N GLY A 131 -2.36 -10.11 17.36
CA GLY A 131 -2.22 -9.66 15.98
C GLY A 131 -1.93 -8.17 15.84
N LEU A 132 -1.65 -7.45 16.93
CA LEU A 132 -1.35 -6.02 16.88
C LEU A 132 0.12 -5.78 16.58
N MET A 133 0.41 -4.94 15.59
CA MET A 133 1.78 -4.54 15.25
C MET A 133 2.43 -3.76 16.41
N VAL A 134 3.57 -4.26 16.91
CA VAL A 134 4.31 -3.71 18.06
C VAL A 134 5.77 -3.38 17.73
N THR A 135 6.27 -3.78 16.56
CA THR A 135 7.63 -3.49 16.13
C THR A 135 7.68 -3.34 14.62
N ILE A 136 8.47 -2.36 14.18
CA ILE A 136 8.86 -2.15 12.79
C ILE A 136 10.39 -2.14 12.77
N ASN A 137 10.99 -2.99 11.94
CA ASN A 137 12.44 -3.01 11.72
C ASN A 137 12.73 -3.00 10.22
N LEU A 138 13.13 -1.83 9.72
CA LEU A 138 13.52 -1.61 8.33
C LEU A 138 15.04 -1.44 8.17
N ALA A 139 15.83 -1.88 9.14
CA ALA A 139 17.28 -1.85 8.98
C ALA A 139 17.69 -2.69 7.76
N GLU A 140 18.80 -2.33 7.14
CA GLU A 140 19.35 -2.99 5.94
C GLU A 140 18.50 -2.84 4.67
N ASN A 141 17.45 -2.01 4.67
CA ASN A 141 16.63 -1.72 3.47
C ASN A 141 17.06 -0.48 2.68
N ASN A 142 18.35 -0.09 2.77
CA ASN A 142 18.88 1.07 2.04
C ASN A 142 18.09 2.38 2.28
N LEU A 143 17.59 2.56 3.51
CA LEU A 143 16.93 3.78 3.95
C LEU A 143 17.99 4.76 4.45
N ASN A 144 18.13 5.90 3.78
CA ASN A 144 19.04 6.99 4.18
C ASN A 144 18.54 7.76 5.40
#